data_AF-A0A959R5N6-F1
#
_entry.id   AF-A0A959R5N6-F1
#
_cell.length_a   1.000
_cell.length_b   1.000
_cell.length_c   1.000
_cell.angle_alpha   90.00
_cell.angle_beta   90.00
_cell.angle_gamma   90.00
#
_symmetry.space_group_name_H-M   'P 1'
#
loop_
_entity.id
_entity.type
_entity.pdbx_description
1 polymer ?
#
loop_
_entity_poly.entity_id
_entity_poly.type
_entity_poly.pdbx_seq_one_letter_code
_entity_poly.pdbx_strand_id
1 'polypeptide(L)'
;MKSSHLILSTVLLSTLLFSCSSNEKPEGEGEGNDTGSVIDTSSTSAGKGDSSTDLQRWFGDRYGPEAGSVVYDVTIGETTTERTSYFAEHGFREAHYLNLSEGKSAPQHITVIDSGKIVARGPGDPRPLTATWRPDPNQSLPNFRHLTDDMRQLFQLEELSSKEFLGKECRGYRLKIGKSISDVWVWEGIMLYSEIKGEPGEDIPPMIVRATVLSTTAPAEEVFHLQ
;
A
#
# COMPACT_ATOMS: atom_id res chain seq x y z
N MET A 1 -19.40 31.00 -2.38
CA MET A 1 -19.00 29.80 -3.12
C MET A 1 -17.63 29.37 -2.62
N LYS A 2 -17.58 28.41 -1.68
CA LYS A 2 -16.34 27.87 -1.10
C LYS A 2 -16.18 26.46 -1.67
N SER A 3 -15.34 26.31 -2.68
CA SER A 3 -15.00 25.02 -3.30
C SER A 3 -13.50 24.99 -3.53
N SER A 4 -12.72 24.68 -2.48
CA SER A 4 -11.26 24.51 -2.61
C SER A 4 -10.59 23.68 -1.49
N HIS A 5 -11.35 22.95 -0.66
CA HIS A 5 -10.76 22.13 0.42
C HIS A 5 -11.05 20.62 0.32
N LEU A 6 -11.63 20.15 -0.78
CA LEU A 6 -11.91 18.73 -1.01
C LEU A 6 -10.84 18.04 -1.87
N ILE A 7 -9.57 18.45 -1.73
CA ILE A 7 -8.40 17.83 -2.38
C ILE A 7 -7.50 17.13 -1.33
N LEU A 8 -7.86 17.20 -0.05
CA LEU A 8 -7.03 16.71 1.05
C LEU A 8 -7.23 15.24 1.45
N SER A 9 -8.04 14.45 0.74
CA SER A 9 -8.35 13.05 1.13
C SER A 9 -8.22 12.01 0.02
N THR A 10 -7.89 12.43 -1.21
CA THR A 10 -7.63 11.48 -2.32
C THR A 10 -6.33 10.68 -2.12
N VAL A 11 -5.52 11.03 -1.11
CA VAL A 11 -4.28 10.34 -0.74
C VAL A 11 -4.54 9.18 0.22
N LEU A 12 -5.71 9.09 0.86
CA LEU A 12 -6.00 8.01 1.82
C LEU A 12 -6.61 6.74 1.19
N LEU A 13 -6.84 6.73 -0.11
CA LEU A 13 -7.40 5.57 -0.83
C LEU A 13 -6.32 4.75 -1.56
N SER A 14 -5.12 5.34 -1.70
CA SER A 14 -3.90 4.68 -2.17
C SER A 14 -3.12 3.99 -1.04
N THR A 15 -3.54 4.12 0.22
CA THR A 15 -2.79 3.80 1.46
C THR A 15 -2.70 2.32 1.80
N LEU A 16 -2.57 1.46 0.79
CA LEU A 16 -1.82 0.23 0.99
C LEU A 16 -0.58 0.12 0.10
N LEU A 17 -0.34 1.01 -0.88
CA LEU A 17 0.86 0.99 -1.73
C LEU A 17 1.24 2.39 -2.26
N PHE A 18 2.28 2.96 -1.65
CA PHE A 18 3.27 3.96 -2.12
C PHE A 18 2.92 5.43 -2.37
N SER A 19 3.63 6.28 -1.61
CA SER A 19 4.13 7.58 -2.04
C SER A 19 5.49 7.41 -2.74
N CYS A 20 5.56 7.72 -4.03
CA CYS A 20 6.85 8.00 -4.66
C CYS A 20 7.38 9.29 -4.03
N SER A 21 8.45 9.19 -3.24
CA SER A 21 9.20 10.36 -2.78
C SER A 21 9.82 11.05 -4.00
N SER A 22 9.14 12.09 -4.51
CA SER A 22 9.74 13.05 -5.43
C SER A 22 10.74 13.89 -4.65
N ASN A 23 12.00 13.45 -4.62
CA ASN A 23 13.12 14.27 -4.18
C ASN A 23 13.87 14.75 -5.43
N GLU A 24 13.34 15.78 -6.08
CA GLU A 24 14.13 16.62 -6.99
C GLU A 24 13.95 18.08 -6.58
N LYS A 25 14.95 18.56 -5.87
CA LYS A 25 15.20 19.97 -5.56
C LYS A 25 15.64 20.65 -6.87
N PRO A 26 15.04 21.77 -7.32
CA PRO A 26 15.67 22.55 -8.34
C PRO A 26 16.89 23.26 -7.74
N GLU A 27 18.01 23.10 -8.44
CA GLU A 27 19.26 23.83 -8.22
C GLU A 27 19.00 25.34 -8.27
N GLY A 28 19.54 26.04 -7.28
CA GLY A 28 19.70 27.49 -7.29
C GLY A 28 21.15 27.80 -6.93
N GLU A 29 21.92 28.23 -7.93
CA GLU A 29 23.11 29.09 -7.80
C GLU A 29 22.74 30.29 -6.88
N GLY A 30 23.54 30.89 -6.03
CA GLY A 30 24.96 30.86 -5.67
C GLY A 30 25.20 32.09 -4.78
N GLU A 31 26.31 32.08 -4.01
CA GLU A 31 26.92 33.17 -3.23
C GLU A 31 26.42 33.50 -1.80
N GLY A 32 27.35 33.45 -0.84
CA GLY A 32 27.26 34.23 0.40
C GLY A 32 27.85 33.63 1.69
N ASN A 33 29.19 33.69 1.83
CA ASN A 33 29.99 33.88 3.06
C ASN A 33 29.55 33.37 4.46
N ASP A 34 30.41 32.49 4.99
CA ASP A 34 31.23 32.65 6.21
C ASP A 34 30.70 32.34 7.64
N THR A 35 31.59 31.64 8.37
CA THR A 35 31.71 31.42 9.83
C THR A 35 30.69 30.58 10.63
N GLY A 36 31.20 29.45 11.17
CA GLY A 36 31.14 29.19 12.62
C GLY A 36 30.25 28.06 13.17
N SER A 37 30.91 27.15 13.91
CA SER A 37 30.37 26.30 15.00
C SER A 37 29.78 24.91 14.68
N VAL A 38 30.66 23.91 14.76
CA VAL A 38 30.57 22.67 15.58
C VAL A 38 29.19 22.34 16.18
N ILE A 39 28.66 21.16 15.87
CA ILE A 39 28.32 20.09 16.83
C ILE A 39 28.26 18.74 16.09
N ASP A 40 28.92 17.77 16.72
CA ASP A 40 29.03 16.35 16.43
C ASP A 40 27.67 15.63 16.58
N THR A 41 27.34 14.75 15.64
CA THR A 41 26.56 13.53 15.88
C THR A 41 26.79 12.59 14.71
N SER A 42 27.99 12.02 14.75
CA SER A 42 28.38 10.88 13.97
C SER A 42 27.43 9.69 14.23
N SER A 43 26.75 9.30 13.15
CA SER A 43 26.50 7.91 12.75
C SER A 43 25.93 6.92 13.78
N THR A 44 24.66 6.56 13.59
CA THR A 44 24.28 5.15 13.68
C THR A 44 23.45 4.78 12.46
N SER A 45 23.96 3.79 11.75
CA SER A 45 23.59 3.31 10.43
C SER A 45 22.10 3.05 10.23
N ALA A 46 21.46 3.80 9.33
CA ALA A 46 20.38 3.25 8.53
C ALA A 46 21.01 2.16 7.65
N GLY A 47 20.65 0.91 7.94
CA GLY A 47 21.17 -0.26 7.23
C GLY A 47 21.01 -0.09 5.73
N LYS A 48 22.14 -0.18 5.01
CA LYS A 48 22.18 -0.30 3.56
C LYS A 48 21.71 -1.73 3.24
N GLY A 49 20.40 -1.95 3.27
CA GLY A 49 19.79 -3.23 2.90
C GLY A 49 20.10 -3.54 1.44
N ASP A 50 20.58 -4.76 1.18
CA ASP A 50 20.69 -5.28 -0.18
C ASP A 50 19.26 -5.42 -0.72
N SER A 51 18.91 -4.61 -1.72
CA SER A 51 17.56 -4.47 -2.24
C SER A 51 16.91 -5.79 -2.68
N SER A 52 17.73 -6.80 -3.00
CA SER A 52 17.26 -8.14 -3.36
C SER A 52 16.69 -8.92 -2.16
N THR A 53 17.35 -8.84 -1.00
CA THR A 53 16.92 -9.50 0.24
C THR A 53 15.68 -8.85 0.84
N ASP A 54 15.54 -7.53 0.67
CA ASP A 54 14.34 -6.81 1.08
C ASP A 54 13.15 -7.20 0.20
N LEU A 55 13.28 -7.24 -1.13
CA LEU A 55 12.16 -7.62 -2.00
C LEU A 55 11.61 -9.01 -1.71
N GLN A 56 12.49 -10.02 -1.59
CA GLN A 56 12.04 -11.38 -1.28
C GLN A 56 11.37 -11.47 0.09
N ARG A 57 11.87 -10.73 1.09
CA ARG A 57 11.27 -10.68 2.41
C ARG A 57 9.83 -10.15 2.38
N TRP A 58 9.56 -9.14 1.54
CA TRP A 58 8.26 -8.47 1.50
C TRP A 58 7.27 -9.04 0.48
N PHE A 59 7.76 -9.67 -0.60
CA PHE A 59 6.92 -10.21 -1.67
C PHE A 59 7.10 -11.70 -1.94
N GLY A 60 8.22 -12.29 -1.53
CA GLY A 60 8.48 -13.71 -1.72
C GLY A 60 7.39 -14.56 -1.06
N ASP A 61 6.72 -15.39 -1.87
CA ASP A 61 5.64 -16.28 -1.45
C ASP A 61 4.54 -15.58 -0.62
N ARG A 62 4.31 -14.28 -0.87
CA ARG A 62 3.38 -13.43 -0.13
C ARG A 62 1.96 -13.99 -0.09
N TYR A 63 1.53 -14.62 -1.18
CA TYR A 63 0.22 -15.27 -1.30
C TYR A 63 0.35 -16.78 -1.48
N GLY A 64 -0.56 -17.53 -0.84
CA GLY A 64 -0.63 -18.99 -1.01
C GLY A 64 -0.95 -19.42 -2.43
N PRO A 65 -1.98 -18.84 -3.07
CA PRO A 65 -2.24 -19.07 -4.49
C PRO A 65 -1.16 -18.44 -5.38
N GLU A 66 -0.81 -19.14 -6.48
CA GLU A 66 0.14 -18.66 -7.50
C GLU A 66 -0.31 -17.35 -8.13
N ALA A 67 -1.59 -17.23 -8.46
CA ALA A 67 -2.17 -16.06 -9.10
C ALA A 67 -3.65 -15.92 -8.78
N GLY A 68 -4.20 -14.73 -8.99
CA GLY A 68 -5.60 -14.47 -8.73
C GLY A 68 -5.99 -13.00 -8.80
N SER A 69 -7.21 -12.74 -8.33
CA SER A 69 -7.75 -11.40 -8.16
C SER A 69 -8.67 -11.31 -6.96
N VAL A 70 -8.78 -10.10 -6.42
CA VAL A 70 -9.70 -9.75 -5.35
C VAL A 70 -10.38 -8.44 -5.68
N VAL A 71 -11.72 -8.43 -5.65
CA VAL A 71 -12.52 -7.20 -5.74
C VAL A 71 -12.88 -6.78 -4.34
N TYR A 72 -12.70 -5.49 -4.04
CA TYR A 72 -12.96 -4.90 -2.73
C TYR A 72 -13.96 -3.76 -2.84
N ASP A 73 -14.89 -3.72 -1.89
CA ASP A 73 -15.54 -2.48 -1.48
C ASP A 73 -14.59 -1.75 -0.51
N VAL A 74 -14.32 -0.49 -0.80
CA VAL A 74 -13.58 0.42 0.09
C VAL A 74 -14.53 1.53 0.51
N THR A 75 -14.94 1.51 1.77
CA THR A 75 -15.86 2.47 2.37
C THR A 75 -15.11 3.43 3.28
N ILE A 76 -15.22 4.74 3.02
CA ILE A 76 -14.71 5.82 3.88
C ILE A 76 -15.88 6.76 4.19
N GLY A 77 -16.25 6.87 5.46
CA GLY A 77 -17.46 7.61 5.84
C GLY A 77 -18.69 7.08 5.11
N GLU A 78 -19.36 7.93 4.33
CA GLU A 78 -20.56 7.57 3.55
C GLU A 78 -20.24 7.15 2.10
N THR A 79 -18.98 7.24 1.67
CA THR A 79 -18.58 6.92 0.29
C THR A 79 -18.04 5.51 0.19
N THR A 80 -18.50 4.74 -0.80
CA THR A 80 -17.94 3.43 -1.13
C THR A 80 -17.42 3.45 -2.57
N THR A 81 -16.22 2.92 -2.77
CA THR A 81 -15.57 2.77 -4.09
C THR A 81 -15.15 1.33 -4.29
N GLU A 82 -15.01 0.91 -5.54
CA GLU A 82 -14.53 -0.42 -5.88
C GLU A 82 -13.04 -0.38 -6.20
N ARG A 83 -12.29 -1.33 -5.63
CA ARG A 83 -10.91 -1.61 -5.98
C ARG A 83 -10.77 -3.05 -6.43
N THR A 84 -10.19 -3.28 -7.60
CA THR A 84 -9.74 -4.62 -7.99
C THR A 84 -8.23 -4.73 -7.82
N SER A 85 -7.78 -5.82 -7.19
CA SER A 85 -6.37 -6.17 -7.05
C SER A 85 -6.11 -7.49 -7.75
N TYR A 86 -5.08 -7.53 -8.57
CA TYR A 86 -4.58 -8.72 -9.25
C TYR A 86 -3.23 -9.09 -8.67
N PHE A 87 -2.93 -10.39 -8.65
CA PHE A 87 -1.63 -10.88 -8.25
C PHE A 87 -1.23 -12.08 -9.10
N ALA A 88 0.07 -12.25 -9.29
CA ALA A 88 0.70 -13.40 -9.93
C ALA A 88 2.04 -13.70 -9.25
N GLU A 89 2.61 -14.87 -9.53
CA GLU A 89 3.89 -15.33 -8.99
C GLU A 89 3.92 -15.24 -7.45
N HIS A 90 2.87 -15.79 -6.82
CA HIS A 90 2.66 -15.74 -5.37
C HIS A 90 2.70 -14.31 -4.76
N GLY A 91 2.36 -13.29 -5.54
CA GLY A 91 2.37 -11.88 -5.09
C GLY A 91 3.66 -11.12 -5.38
N PHE A 92 4.59 -11.71 -6.14
CA PHE A 92 5.76 -10.99 -6.65
C PHE A 92 5.39 -9.96 -7.73
N ARG A 93 4.22 -10.14 -8.34
CA ARG A 93 3.59 -9.19 -9.26
C ARG A 93 2.20 -8.84 -8.74
N GLU A 94 1.91 -7.55 -8.66
CA GLU A 94 0.62 -7.04 -8.20
C GLU A 94 0.14 -5.89 -9.10
N ALA A 95 -1.18 -5.79 -9.30
CA ALA A 95 -1.77 -4.65 -9.98
C ALA A 95 -3.07 -4.23 -9.27
N HIS A 96 -3.22 -2.94 -8.99
CA HIS A 96 -4.36 -2.39 -8.27
C HIS A 96 -5.04 -1.34 -9.13
N TYR A 97 -6.34 -1.51 -9.31
CA TYR A 97 -7.20 -0.63 -10.09
C TYR A 97 -8.27 -0.09 -9.15
N LEU A 98 -8.25 1.22 -8.93
CA LEU A 98 -9.21 1.91 -8.08
C LEU A 98 -10.11 2.77 -8.95
N ASN A 99 -11.40 2.45 -8.95
CA ASN A 99 -12.43 3.20 -9.67
C ASN A 99 -12.93 4.35 -8.78
N LEU A 100 -12.61 5.60 -9.13
CA LEU A 100 -12.98 6.76 -8.32
C LEU A 100 -14.43 7.23 -8.55
N SER A 101 -15.14 6.65 -9.53
CA SER A 101 -16.57 6.86 -9.77
C SER A 101 -17.21 5.62 -10.39
N GLU A 102 -18.53 5.55 -10.41
CA GLU A 102 -19.26 4.47 -11.09
C GLU A 102 -19.08 4.55 -12.62
N GLY A 103 -18.86 3.40 -13.25
CA GLY A 103 -18.81 3.26 -14.71
C GLY A 103 -17.43 2.92 -15.30
N LYS A 104 -17.41 2.21 -16.43
CA LYS A 104 -16.18 1.70 -17.09
C LYS A 104 -15.26 2.78 -17.67
N SER A 105 -15.70 4.03 -17.73
CA SER A 105 -14.91 5.19 -18.16
C SER A 105 -14.53 6.11 -16.99
N ALA A 106 -14.75 5.66 -15.76
CA ALA A 106 -14.38 6.40 -14.57
C ALA A 106 -12.86 6.64 -14.52
N PRO A 107 -12.42 7.79 -14.00
CA PRO A 107 -11.02 8.00 -13.69
C PRO A 107 -10.50 6.88 -12.77
N GLN A 108 -9.48 6.17 -13.25
CA GLN A 108 -8.83 5.10 -12.49
C GLN A 108 -7.50 5.59 -11.94
N HIS A 109 -7.23 5.24 -10.69
CA HIS A 109 -5.86 5.16 -10.20
C HIS A 109 -5.37 3.73 -10.41
N ILE A 110 -4.23 3.57 -11.06
CA ILE A 110 -3.63 2.27 -11.36
C ILE A 110 -2.24 2.22 -10.75
N THR A 111 -1.94 1.14 -10.05
CA THR A 111 -0.60 0.85 -9.52
C THR A 111 -0.21 -0.56 -9.90
N VAL A 112 0.94 -0.72 -10.55
CA VAL A 112 1.52 -2.02 -10.90
C VAL A 112 2.86 -2.15 -10.19
N ILE A 113 3.05 -3.28 -9.52
CA ILE A 113 4.31 -3.70 -8.93
C ILE A 113 4.75 -4.96 -9.69
N ASP A 114 5.93 -4.90 -10.28
CA ASP A 114 6.51 -6.04 -10.98
C ASP A 114 8.00 -6.10 -10.64
N SER A 115 8.40 -7.17 -9.96
CA SER A 115 9.81 -7.47 -9.68
C SER A 115 10.55 -6.31 -8.99
N GLY A 116 9.89 -5.65 -8.05
CA GLY A 116 10.45 -4.52 -7.29
C GLY A 116 10.49 -3.19 -8.03
N LYS A 117 9.87 -3.10 -9.22
CA LYS A 117 9.56 -1.85 -9.89
C LYS A 117 8.11 -1.50 -9.65
N ILE A 118 7.84 -0.24 -9.31
CA ILE A 118 6.47 0.29 -9.25
C ILE A 118 6.23 1.24 -10.42
N VAL A 119 5.06 1.10 -11.02
CA VAL A 119 4.54 2.04 -12.02
C VAL A 119 3.13 2.45 -11.58
N ALA A 120 2.89 3.76 -11.45
CA ALA A 120 1.61 4.29 -11.01
C ALA A 120 1.09 5.34 -11.98
N ARG A 121 -0.23 5.36 -12.22
CA ARG A 121 -0.89 6.38 -13.03
C ARG A 121 -2.14 6.86 -12.32
N GLY A 122 -2.21 8.16 -12.08
CA GLY A 122 -3.41 8.81 -11.57
C GLY A 122 -4.44 9.10 -12.67
N PRO A 123 -5.66 9.44 -12.25
CA PRO A 123 -6.71 9.97 -13.12
C PRO A 123 -6.25 11.12 -14.01
N GLY A 124 -6.38 10.95 -15.33
CA GLY A 124 -6.08 12.03 -16.28
C GLY A 124 -4.58 12.34 -16.43
N ASP A 125 -3.70 11.60 -15.77
CA ASP A 125 -2.27 11.76 -15.92
C ASP A 125 -1.80 11.10 -17.22
N PRO A 126 -1.24 11.86 -18.18
CA PRO A 126 -0.81 11.32 -19.46
C PRO A 126 0.51 10.53 -19.35
N ARG A 127 1.21 10.62 -18.22
CA ARG A 127 2.52 9.98 -18.01
C ARG A 127 2.52 9.23 -16.67
N PRO A 128 2.78 7.92 -16.67
CA PRO A 128 2.90 7.17 -15.42
C PRO A 128 4.16 7.58 -14.66
N LEU A 129 4.07 7.57 -13.33
CA LEU A 129 5.20 7.65 -12.43
C LEU A 129 5.86 6.26 -12.33
N THR A 130 7.18 6.22 -12.29
CA THR A 130 7.94 4.99 -12.13
C THR A 130 8.93 5.17 -10.99
N ALA A 131 9.03 4.17 -10.11
CA ALA A 131 10.03 4.14 -9.06
C ALA A 131 10.50 2.71 -8.77
N THR A 132 11.55 2.60 -7.97
CA THR A 132 11.91 1.33 -7.34
C THR A 132 11.07 1.17 -6.09
N TRP A 133 10.46 0.00 -5.94
CA TRP A 133 9.72 -0.36 -4.74
C TRP A 133 10.65 -0.42 -3.53
N ARG A 134 10.21 0.16 -2.42
CA ARG A 134 10.88 0.06 -1.13
C ARG A 134 9.81 -0.06 -0.05
N PRO A 135 10.02 -0.87 0.99
CA PRO A 135 9.05 -0.96 2.07
C PRO A 135 8.94 0.39 2.78
N ASP A 136 7.73 0.93 2.84
CA ASP A 136 7.39 2.04 3.74
C ASP A 136 6.50 1.48 4.85
N PRO A 137 6.99 1.37 6.10
CA PRO A 137 6.20 0.86 7.23
C PRO A 137 4.92 1.68 7.50
N ASN A 138 4.86 2.91 7.00
CA ASN A 138 3.69 3.77 7.15
C ASN A 138 2.61 3.52 6.10
N GLN A 139 2.87 2.65 5.12
CA GLN A 139 1.97 2.43 3.97
C GLN A 139 1.88 0.98 3.51
N SER A 140 2.91 0.17 3.74
CA SER A 140 3.03 -1.20 3.24
C SER A 140 2.51 -2.19 4.27
N LEU A 141 1.77 -3.20 3.84
CA LEU A 141 1.46 -4.35 4.69
C LEU A 141 2.64 -5.32 4.77
N PRO A 142 2.84 -5.98 5.92
CA PRO A 142 3.82 -7.05 6.04
C PRO A 142 3.42 -8.27 5.20
N ASN A 143 4.40 -9.12 4.91
CA ASN A 143 4.14 -10.45 4.36
C ASN A 143 3.53 -11.35 5.45
N PHE A 144 2.20 -11.45 5.51
CA PHE A 144 1.49 -12.18 6.57
C PHE A 144 1.75 -13.69 6.59
N ARG A 145 2.23 -14.28 5.49
CA ARG A 145 2.62 -15.71 5.45
C ARG A 145 4.00 -15.95 6.05
N HIS A 146 4.86 -14.93 5.99
CA HIS A 146 6.26 -15.00 6.39
C HIS A 146 6.61 -13.87 7.38
N LEU A 147 5.79 -13.69 8.42
CA LEU A 147 6.00 -12.67 9.46
C LEU A 147 7.28 -12.95 10.24
N THR A 148 8.27 -12.08 10.07
CA THR A 148 9.49 -12.03 10.89
C THR A 148 9.26 -11.29 12.21
N ASP A 149 10.10 -11.54 13.23
CA ASP A 149 10.01 -10.84 14.52
C ASP A 149 10.15 -9.32 14.37
N ASP A 150 11.08 -8.87 13.53
CA ASP A 150 11.22 -7.46 13.16
C ASP A 150 9.94 -6.87 12.56
N MET A 151 9.24 -7.60 11.67
CA MET A 151 7.96 -7.14 11.10
C MET A 151 6.90 -7.06 12.18
N ARG A 152 6.85 -8.04 13.08
CA ARG A 152 5.94 -8.02 14.23
C ARG A 152 6.18 -6.80 15.11
N GLN A 153 7.44 -6.47 15.37
CA GLN A 153 7.80 -5.28 16.15
C GLN A 153 7.50 -3.98 15.38
N LEU A 154 7.89 -3.90 14.11
CA LEU A 154 7.73 -2.73 13.25
C LEU A 154 6.26 -2.30 13.14
N PHE A 155 5.36 -3.27 12.98
CA PHE A 155 3.93 -3.05 12.83
C PHE A 155 3.15 -3.15 14.14
N GLN A 156 3.82 -3.40 15.27
CA GLN A 156 3.18 -3.65 16.57
C GLN A 156 2.05 -4.68 16.45
N LEU A 157 2.35 -5.81 15.82
CA LEU A 157 1.37 -6.83 15.46
C LEU A 157 0.85 -7.56 16.71
N GLU A 158 -0.47 -7.56 16.86
CA GLU A 158 -1.21 -8.35 17.83
C GLU A 158 -2.11 -9.34 17.09
N GLU A 159 -2.22 -10.58 17.56
CA GLU A 159 -3.11 -11.57 16.96
C GLU A 159 -4.54 -11.39 17.47
N LEU A 160 -5.51 -11.46 16.56
CA LEU A 160 -6.94 -11.40 16.86
C LEU A 160 -7.59 -12.77 16.61
N SER A 161 -8.84 -12.91 17.04
CA SER A 161 -9.63 -14.10 16.74
C SER A 161 -9.86 -14.27 15.23
N SER A 162 -9.86 -15.53 14.80
CA SER A 162 -10.20 -15.89 13.43
C SER A 162 -11.64 -15.51 13.10
N LYS A 163 -11.89 -15.18 11.83
CA LYS A 163 -13.22 -14.93 11.26
C LYS A 163 -13.30 -15.54 9.86
N GLU A 164 -14.50 -15.83 9.39
CA GLU A 164 -14.72 -16.34 8.04
C GLU A 164 -15.13 -15.22 7.08
N PHE A 165 -14.51 -15.16 5.91
CA PHE A 165 -14.90 -14.27 4.81
C PHE A 165 -14.86 -15.03 3.49
N LEU A 166 -15.90 -14.90 2.65
CA LEU A 166 -16.00 -15.62 1.36
C LEU A 166 -15.78 -17.15 1.48
N GLY A 167 -16.22 -17.75 2.58
CA GLY A 167 -16.01 -19.18 2.86
C GLY A 167 -14.56 -19.55 3.20
N LYS A 168 -13.72 -18.57 3.55
CA LYS A 168 -12.32 -18.75 3.93
C LYS A 168 -12.13 -18.39 5.40
N GLU A 169 -11.51 -19.28 6.17
CA GLU A 169 -11.08 -18.97 7.52
C GLU A 169 -9.85 -18.06 7.48
N CYS A 170 -9.99 -16.86 8.03
CA CYS A 170 -8.96 -15.85 8.07
C CYS A 170 -8.39 -15.72 9.47
N ARG A 171 -7.05 -15.61 9.57
CA ARG A 171 -6.40 -15.18 10.81
C ARG A 171 -6.51 -13.67 10.94
N GLY A 172 -6.90 -13.20 12.13
CA GLY A 172 -7.01 -11.78 12.43
C GLY A 172 -5.71 -11.22 12.99
N TYR A 173 -5.39 -9.98 12.64
CA TYR A 173 -4.27 -9.22 13.19
C TYR A 173 -4.69 -7.79 13.45
N ARG A 174 -4.18 -7.19 14.52
CA ARG A 174 -4.16 -5.74 14.73
C ARG A 174 -2.75 -5.24 14.47
N LEU A 175 -2.62 -4.15 13.74
CA LEU A 175 -1.34 -3.53 13.43
C LEU A 175 -1.44 -2.01 13.36
N LYS A 176 -0.32 -1.35 13.64
CA LYS A 176 -0.13 0.09 13.43
C LYS A 176 0.55 0.33 12.08
N ILE A 177 -0.05 1.19 11.27
CA ILE A 177 0.49 1.64 9.99
C ILE A 177 0.47 3.16 10.00
N GLY A 178 1.64 3.78 10.16
CA GLY A 178 1.76 5.22 10.34
C GLY A 178 0.94 5.73 11.54
N LYS A 179 -0.06 6.56 11.26
CA LYS A 179 -0.98 7.17 12.24
C LYS A 179 -2.31 6.43 12.38
N SER A 180 -2.40 5.22 11.83
CA SER A 180 -3.61 4.42 11.81
C SER A 180 -3.43 3.09 12.53
N ILE A 181 -4.51 2.62 13.12
CA ILE A 181 -4.65 1.26 13.65
C ILE A 181 -5.56 0.51 12.68
N SER A 182 -5.11 -0.66 12.25
CA SER A 182 -5.83 -1.54 11.35
C SER A 182 -6.06 -2.89 12.00
N ASP A 183 -7.30 -3.35 12.01
CA ASP A 183 -7.64 -4.75 12.23
C ASP A 183 -7.81 -5.40 10.85
N VAL A 184 -7.03 -6.43 10.54
CA VAL A 184 -7.02 -7.12 9.24
C VAL A 184 -7.30 -8.60 9.41
N TRP A 185 -8.05 -9.18 8.48
CA TRP A 185 -8.29 -10.62 8.42
C TRP A 185 -7.76 -11.16 7.10
N VAL A 186 -6.84 -12.12 7.23
CA VAL A 186 -5.99 -12.58 6.14
C VAL A 186 -6.17 -14.09 5.94
N TRP A 187 -6.43 -14.49 4.70
CA TRP A 187 -6.46 -15.89 4.25
C TRP A 187 -5.29 -16.13 3.29
N GLU A 188 -4.39 -17.07 3.61
CA GLU A 188 -3.24 -17.41 2.76
C GLU A 188 -2.45 -16.17 2.28
N GLY A 189 -2.23 -15.21 3.17
CA GLY A 189 -1.55 -13.94 2.88
C GLY A 189 -2.43 -12.85 2.25
N ILE A 190 -3.61 -13.21 1.73
CA ILE A 190 -4.55 -12.31 1.07
C ILE A 190 -5.47 -11.67 2.12
N MET A 191 -5.42 -10.34 2.24
CA MET A 191 -6.36 -9.60 3.09
C MET A 191 -7.77 -9.67 2.49
N LEU A 192 -8.74 -10.20 3.25
CA LEU A 192 -10.14 -10.27 2.83
C LEU A 192 -11.04 -9.26 3.54
N TYR A 193 -10.61 -8.76 4.70
CA TYR A 193 -11.34 -7.73 5.43
C TYR A 193 -10.40 -6.86 6.25
N SER A 194 -10.70 -5.58 6.38
CA SER A 194 -9.98 -4.66 7.25
C SER A 194 -10.86 -3.54 7.77
N GLU A 195 -10.68 -3.21 9.04
CA GLU A 195 -11.22 -2.01 9.70
C GLU A 195 -10.05 -1.10 10.08
N ILE A 196 -10.04 0.12 9.57
CA ILE A 196 -8.95 1.07 9.73
C ILE A 196 -9.50 2.33 10.41
N LYS A 197 -8.77 2.83 11.39
CA LYS A 197 -9.10 4.06 12.11
C LYS A 197 -7.84 4.84 12.46
N GLY A 198 -7.99 6.14 12.70
CA GLY A 198 -6.92 6.94 13.30
C GLY A 198 -6.54 6.44 14.69
N GLU A 199 -5.28 6.67 15.06
CA GLU A 199 -4.87 6.61 16.46
C GLU A 199 -5.65 7.63 17.31
N PRO A 200 -5.75 7.43 18.63
CA PRO A 200 -6.35 8.42 19.52
C PRO A 200 -5.72 9.81 19.33
N GLY A 201 -6.54 10.79 18.92
CA GLY A 201 -6.11 12.16 18.64
C GLY A 201 -5.82 12.46 17.16
N GLU A 202 -5.84 11.46 16.29
CA GLU A 202 -5.73 11.64 14.83
C GLU A 202 -7.12 11.70 14.20
N ASP A 203 -7.38 12.75 13.41
CA ASP A 203 -8.64 12.94 12.68
C ASP A 203 -8.60 12.18 11.34
N ILE A 204 -8.51 10.86 11.43
CA ILE A 204 -8.53 9.96 10.26
C ILE A 204 -9.90 9.27 10.23
N PRO A 205 -10.73 9.52 9.19
CA PRO A 205 -12.03 8.88 9.06
C PRO A 205 -11.91 7.35 9.09
N PRO A 206 -12.84 6.65 9.76
CA PRO A 206 -12.85 5.20 9.74
C PRO A 206 -13.05 4.70 8.30
N MET A 207 -12.29 3.66 7.95
CA MET A 207 -12.32 3.02 6.66
C MET A 207 -12.56 1.51 6.82
N ILE A 208 -13.41 0.96 5.97
CA ILE A 208 -13.63 -0.49 5.86
C ILE A 208 -13.19 -0.93 4.47
N VAL A 209 -12.36 -1.96 4.40
CA VAL A 209 -12.01 -2.65 3.16
C VAL A 209 -12.56 -4.06 3.24
N ARG A 210 -13.44 -4.45 2.31
CA ARG A 210 -14.09 -5.77 2.32
C ARG A 210 -13.98 -6.42 0.96
N ALA A 211 -13.38 -7.60 0.90
CA ALA A 211 -13.40 -8.41 -0.32
C ALA A 211 -14.84 -8.88 -0.61
N THR A 212 -15.29 -8.64 -1.83
CA THR A 212 -16.60 -9.06 -2.34
C THR A 212 -16.48 -10.23 -3.32
N VAL A 213 -15.35 -10.34 -4.01
CA VAL A 213 -15.03 -11.44 -4.92
C VAL A 213 -13.57 -11.84 -4.71
N LEU A 214 -13.32 -13.15 -4.73
CA LEU A 214 -11.99 -13.75 -4.71
C LEU A 214 -11.92 -14.80 -5.81
N SER A 215 -10.92 -14.69 -6.69
CA SER A 215 -10.59 -15.68 -7.71
C SER A 215 -9.14 -16.08 -7.56
N THR A 216 -8.84 -17.37 -7.65
CA THR A 216 -7.47 -17.91 -7.76
C THR A 216 -7.14 -18.34 -9.18
N THR A 217 -7.87 -17.78 -10.15
CA THR A 217 -7.58 -17.98 -11.58
C THR A 217 -6.56 -16.94 -12.02
N ALA A 218 -5.54 -17.36 -12.76
CA ALA A 218 -4.54 -16.45 -13.30
C ALA A 218 -5.21 -15.33 -14.12
N PRO A 219 -4.88 -14.05 -13.84
CA PRO A 219 -5.42 -12.94 -14.61
C PRO A 219 -4.74 -12.85 -15.99
N ALA A 220 -5.34 -12.09 -16.91
CA ALA A 220 -4.73 -11.80 -18.20
C ALA A 220 -3.45 -10.98 -18.01
N GLU A 221 -2.39 -11.29 -18.77
CA GLU A 221 -1.07 -10.66 -18.60
C GLU A 221 -1.11 -9.13 -18.78
N GLU A 222 -2.03 -8.63 -19.61
CA GLU A 222 -2.26 -7.20 -19.84
C GLU A 222 -2.58 -6.39 -18.58
N VAL A 223 -3.06 -7.01 -17.48
CA VAL A 223 -3.32 -6.28 -16.22
C VAL A 223 -2.03 -5.80 -15.53
N PHE A 224 -0.89 -6.38 -15.87
CA PHE A 224 0.41 -5.99 -15.32
C PHE A 224 1.17 -5.02 -16.25
N HIS A 225 0.51 -4.55 -17.31
CA HIS A 225 1.08 -3.58 -18.23
C HIS A 225 0.20 -2.34 -18.30
N LEU A 226 0.75 -1.22 -17.81
CA LEU A 226 0.13 0.08 -18.00
C LEU A 226 0.19 0.43 -19.49
N GLN A 227 -0.94 0.29 -20.18
CA GLN A 227 -1.17 0.82 -21.54
C GLN A 227 -1.16 2.34 -21.53
#